data_AF-W1Y864-F1
#
_entry.id   AF-W1Y864-F1
#
_cell.length_a   1.000
_cell.length_b   1.000
_cell.length_c   1.000
_cell.angle_alpha   90.00
_cell.angle_beta   90.00
_cell.angle_gamma   90.00
#
_symmetry.space_group_name_H-M   'P 1'
#
loop_
_entity.id
_entity.type
_entity.pdbx_description
1 polymer ?
#
loop_
_entity_poly.entity_id
_entity_poly.type
_entity_poly.pdbx_seq_one_letter_code
_entity_poly.pdbx_strand_id
1 'polypeptide(L)' 'MSIKKVPWLAAAEALYLTPQTITGQIRALEERLQGKLFKRKGRGLEPSELGELVYR' A
#
# COMPACT_ATOMS: atom_id res chain seq x y z
N MET A 1 10.40 -13.51 10.67
CA MET A 1 10.15 -12.11 10.26
C MET A 1 8.64 -11.85 10.37
N SER A 2 8.18 -11.13 11.40
CA SER A 2 6.74 -10.97 11.67
C SER A 2 6.28 -9.61 11.13
N ILE A 3 5.53 -9.61 10.02
CA ILE A 3 4.97 -8.38 9.43
C ILE A 3 3.82 -7.94 10.34
N LYS A 4 4.08 -6.99 11.23
CA LYS A 4 3.04 -6.36 12.06
C LYS A 4 2.03 -5.67 11.14
N LYS A 5 0.79 -6.15 11.13
CA LYS A 5 -0.34 -5.45 10.49
C LYS A 5 -0.61 -4.16 11.25
N VAL A 6 -0.13 -3.03 10.72
CA VAL A 6 -0.46 -1.71 11.23
C VAL A 6 -1.74 -1.21 10.55
N PRO A 7 -2.72 -0.67 11.30
CA PRO A 7 -3.91 -0.07 10.70
C PRO A 7 -3.54 1.12 9.80
N TRP A 8 -4.29 1.29 8.70
CA TRP A 8 -4.03 2.27 7.65
C TRP A 8 -3.91 3.73 8.14
N LEU A 9 -4.64 4.10 9.20
CA LEU A 9 -4.52 5.41 9.87
C LEU A 9 -3.12 5.61 10.47
N ALA A 10 -2.58 4.59 11.14
CA ALA A 10 -1.24 4.65 11.73
C ALA A 10 -0.14 4.62 10.63
N ALA A 11 -0.39 3.95 9.50
CA ALA A 11 0.50 4.01 8.34
C ALA A 11 0.48 5.40 7.66
N ALA A 12 -0.67 6.07 7.64
CA ALA A 12 -0.80 7.42 7.10
C ALA A 12 -0.14 8.48 8.00
N GLU A 13 -0.30 8.36 9.32
CA GLU A 13 0.37 9.23 10.31
C GLU A 13 1.90 9.09 10.25
N ALA A 14 2.42 7.86 10.09
CA ALA A 14 3.86 7.62 9.97
C ALA A 14 4.51 8.24 8.72
N LEU A 15 3.70 8.63 7.72
CA LEU A 15 4.16 9.17 6.44
C LEU A 15 3.90 10.69 6.29
N TYR A 16 3.48 11.40 7.33
CA TYR A 16 3.23 12.85 7.30
C TYR A 16 2.30 13.31 6.16
N LEU A 17 1.40 12.45 5.69
CA LEU A 17 0.55 12.72 4.53
C LEU A 17 -0.93 12.60 4.92
N THR A 18 -1.71 13.62 4.59
CA THR A 18 -3.17 13.60 4.72
C THR A 18 -3.73 12.32 4.08
N PRO A 19 -4.57 11.52 4.78
CA PRO A 19 -4.99 10.19 4.33
C PRO A 19 -5.64 10.14 2.93
N GLN A 20 -6.13 11.28 2.46
CA GLN A 20 -6.79 11.45 1.16
C GLN A 20 -5.80 11.33 -0.03
N THR A 21 -4.50 11.52 0.20
CA THR A 21 -3.49 11.55 -0.88
C THR A 21 -2.83 10.20 -1.11
N ILE A 22 -2.67 9.38 -0.06
CA ILE A 22 -1.91 8.12 -0.13
C ILE A 22 -2.58 7.12 -1.07
N THR A 23 -3.91 6.98 -1.00
CA THR A 23 -4.63 6.10 -1.94
C THR A 23 -4.53 6.60 -3.38
N GLY A 24 -4.56 7.92 -3.59
CA GLY A 24 -4.36 8.53 -4.91
C GLY A 24 -2.96 8.29 -5.45
N GLN A 25 -1.93 8.47 -4.63
CA GLN A 25 -0.53 8.23 -5.00
C GLN A 25 -0.26 6.76 -5.30
N ILE A 26 -0.81 5.83 -4.50
CA ILE A 26 -0.71 4.40 -4.76
C ILE A 26 -1.36 4.05 -6.10
N ARG A 27 -2.56 4.57 -6.39
CA ARG A 27 -3.23 4.32 -7.68
C ARG A 27 -2.44 4.87 -8.87
N ALA A 28 -1.93 6.10 -8.77
CA ALA A 28 -1.11 6.70 -9.81
C ALA A 28 0.18 5.89 -10.06
N LEU A 29 0.77 5.31 -9.01
CA LEU A 29 1.92 4.44 -9.13
C LEU A 29 1.57 3.09 -9.78
N GLU A 30 0.45 2.48 -9.39
CA GLU A 30 -0.05 1.26 -10.02
C GLU A 30 -0.33 1.44 -11.52
N GLU A 31 -0.87 2.59 -11.92
CA GLU A 31 -1.10 2.94 -13.33
C GLU A 31 0.22 3.06 -14.10
N ARG A 32 1.23 3.74 -13.52
CA ARG A 32 2.56 3.87 -14.12
C ARG A 32 3.30 2.54 -14.24
N LEU A 33 3.11 1.63 -13.29
CA LEU A 33 3.72 0.30 -13.29
C LEU A 33 2.89 -0.73 -14.09
N GLN A 34 1.73 -0.33 -14.62
CA GLN A 34 0.79 -1.21 -15.31
C GLN A 34 0.41 -2.45 -14.50
N GLY A 35 0.32 -2.31 -13.17
CA GLY A 35 0.08 -3.44 -12.29
C GLY A 35 -0.32 -3.01 -10.87
N LYS A 36 -1.07 -3.88 -10.20
CA LYS A 36 -1.50 -3.64 -8.81
C LYS A 36 -0.35 -3.88 -7.85
N LEU A 37 -0.15 -2.99 -6.89
CA LEU A 37 0.81 -3.12 -5.79
C LEU A 37 0.18 -3.77 -4.56
N PHE A 38 -1.13 -3.59 -4.39
CA PHE A 38 -1.88 -4.19 -3.29
C PHE A 38 -3.09 -4.97 -3.81
N LYS A 39 -3.43 -6.04 -3.10
CA LYS A 39 -4.65 -6.82 -3.31
C LYS A 39 -5.46 -6.90 -2.02
N ARG A 40 -6.78 -7.03 -2.14
CA ARG A 40 -7.67 -7.19 -0.99
C ARG A 40 -7.54 -8.58 -0.39
N LYS A 41 -7.42 -8.65 0.93
CA LYS A 41 -7.48 -9.89 1.70
C LYS A 41 -8.40 -9.71 2.90
N GLY A 42 -9.64 -10.15 2.75
CA GLY A 42 -10.69 -9.98 3.75
C GLY A 42 -10.90 -8.49 4.06
N ARG A 43 -10.67 -8.10 5.33
CA ARG A 43 -10.81 -6.71 5.80
C ARG A 43 -9.55 -5.84 5.63
N GLY A 44 -8.49 -6.36 5.01
CA GLY A 44 -7.22 -5.65 4.84
C GLY A 44 -6.66 -5.68 3.42
N LEU A 45 -5.48 -5.10 3.26
CA LEU A 45 -4.66 -5.16 2.06
C LEU A 45 -3.43 -6.04 2.33
N GLU A 46 -2.99 -6.77 1.31
CA GLU A 46 -1.69 -7.40 1.28
C GLU A 46 -0.95 -6.98 0.00
N PRO A 47 0.39 -6.98 -0.03
CA PRO A 47 1.14 -6.73 -1.25
C PRO A 47 0.76 -7.75 -2.33
N SER A 48 0.73 -7.29 -3.57
CA SER A 48 0.74 -8.18 -4.74
C SER A 48 2.16 -8.69 -4.99
N GLU A 49 2.32 -9.61 -5.94
CA GLU A 49 3.64 -10.04 -6.41
C GLU A 49 4.49 -8.84 -6.89
N LEU A 50 3.88 -7.92 -7.64
CA LEU A 50 4.53 -6.67 -8.03
C LEU A 50 4.88 -5.78 -6.82
N GLY A 51 4.00 -5.73 -5.82
CA GLY A 51 4.22 -5.00 -4.57
C GLY A 51 5.42 -5.55 -3.78
N GLU A 52 5.57 -6.86 -3.72
CA GLU A 52 6.72 -7.53 -3.09
C GLU A 52 8.03 -7.27 -3.87
N LEU A 53 7.97 -7.19 -5.20
CA LEU A 53 9.13 -6.88 -6.04
C LEU A 53 9.61 -5.44 -5.90
N VAL A 54 8.69 -4.48 -5.77
CA VAL A 54 9.00 -3.05 -5.60
C VAL A 54 9.54 -2.72 -4.21
N TYR A 55 9.27 -3.56 -3.20
CA TYR A 55 9.69 -3.33 -1.81
C TYR A 55 11.18 -3.68 -1.54
N ARG A 56 11.92 -4.20 -2.52
CA ARG A 56 13.35 -4.52 -2.38
C ARG A 56 14.28 -3.34 -2.61
#